data_AF-A0A916DGP1-F1
#
_entry.id   AF-A0A916DGP1-F1
#
_cell.length_a   1.000
_cell.length_b   1.000
_cell.length_c   1.000
_cell.angle_alpha   90.00
_cell.angle_beta   90.00
_cell.angle_gamma   90.00
#
_symmetry.space_group_name_H-M   'P 1'
#
loop_
_entity.id
_entity.type
_entity.pdbx_description
1 polymer ?
#
loop_
_entity_poly.entity_id
_entity_poly.type
_entity_poly.pdbx_seq_one_letter_code
_entity_poly.pdbx_strand_id
1 'polypeptide(L)' 'MLIDQSGQCVYCQCDITGGFHIDHILPVSRGGSSNIENLQLLCPFCNLSKGAKTHEEFLIKRNS' A
#
# COMPACT_ATOMS: atom_id res chain seq x y z
N MET A 1 10.54 -5.34 5.14
CA MET A 1 9.61 -4.57 4.29
C MET A 1 10.27 -3.97 3.05
N LEU A 2 11.26 -3.06 3.15
CA LEU A 2 11.83 -2.43 1.93
C LEU A 2 12.59 -3.42 1.04
N ILE A 3 13.42 -4.28 1.63
CA ILE A 3 14.14 -5.35 0.92
C ILE A 3 13.15 -6.40 0.40
N ASP A 4 12.16 -6.78 1.23
CA ASP A 4 11.14 -7.78 0.87
C ASP A 4 10.26 -7.34 -0.31
N GLN A 5 10.06 -6.01 -0.47
CA GLN A 5 9.35 -5.42 -1.60
C GLN A 5 10.29 -4.96 -2.72
N SER A 6 11.57 -5.35 -2.71
CA SER A 6 12.57 -4.97 -3.71
C SER A 6 12.70 -3.45 -3.94
N GLY A 7 12.37 -2.63 -2.94
CA GLY A 7 12.35 -1.18 -3.09
C GLY A 7 11.25 -0.67 -4.03
N GLN A 8 10.19 -1.44 -4.24
CA GLN A 8 9.12 -1.12 -5.20
C GLN A 8 7.75 -0.93 -4.51
N CYS A 9 6.97 -0.01 -5.06
CA CYS A 9 5.57 0.19 -4.66
C CYS A 9 4.71 -1.02 -5.04
N VAL A 10 3.96 -1.59 -4.09
CA VAL A 10 3.10 -2.77 -4.31
C VAL A 10 2.15 -2.64 -5.50
N TYR A 11 1.66 -1.43 -5.79
CA TYR A 11 0.61 -1.23 -6.80
C TYR A 11 1.11 -0.81 -8.19
N CYS A 12 2.15 0.02 -8.27
CA CYS A 12 2.62 0.56 -9.55
C CYS A 12 4.05 0.15 -9.91
N GLN A 13 4.75 -0.55 -9.01
CA GLN A 13 6.12 -1.03 -9.20
C GLN A 13 7.16 0.06 -9.49
N CYS A 14 6.87 1.33 -9.20
CA CYS A 14 7.88 2.38 -9.25
C CYS A 14 8.90 2.20 -8.12
N ASP A 15 10.11 2.69 -8.33
CA ASP A 15 11.12 2.78 -7.28
C ASP A 15 10.60 3.68 -6.14
N ILE A 16 10.76 3.21 -4.91
CA ILE A 16 10.40 3.93 -3.70
C ILE A 16 11.58 4.02 -2.72
N THR A 17 12.80 3.69 -3.17
CA THR A 17 14.00 3.75 -2.32
C THR A 17 14.30 5.18 -1.86
N GLY A 18 13.91 6.18 -2.66
CA GLY A 18 13.98 7.60 -2.31
C GLY A 18 12.88 8.12 -1.38
N GLY A 19 11.84 7.33 -1.08
CA GLY A 19 10.75 7.74 -0.18
C GLY A 19 9.45 6.95 -0.38
N PHE A 20 8.82 6.56 0.73
CA PHE A 20 7.60 5.75 0.75
C PHE A 20 6.70 6.06 1.94
N HIS A 21 5.46 5.59 1.88
CA HIS A 21 4.54 5.55 3.00
C HIS A 21 4.29 4.10 3.42
N ILE A 22 4.15 3.88 4.73
CA ILE A 22 3.64 2.63 5.28
C ILE A 22 2.12 2.74 5.28
N ASP A 23 1.46 1.80 4.59
CA ASP A 23 0.01 1.73 4.45
C ASP A 23 -0.50 0.40 5.04
N HIS A 24 -1.77 0.41 5.48
CA HIS A 24 -2.44 -0.80 5.95
C HIS A 24 -3.21 -1.46 4.80
N ILE A 25 -2.95 -2.74 4.53
CA ILE A 25 -3.64 -3.53 3.48
C ILE A 25 -5.15 -3.50 3.73
N LEU A 26 -5.58 -3.88 4.94
CA LEU A 26 -6.90 -3.57 5.50
C LEU A 26 -6.78 -2.29 6.36
N PRO A 27 -7.49 -1.20 6.04
CA PRO A 27 -7.44 0.04 6.83
C PRO A 27 -7.85 -0.17 8.30
N VAL A 28 -7.21 0.56 9.22
CA VAL A 28 -7.54 0.54 10.66
C VAL A 28 -9.02 0.90 10.91
N SER A 29 -9.57 1.85 10.14
CA SER A 29 -10.99 2.22 10.22
C SER A 29 -11.96 1.10 9.86
N ARG A 30 -11.46 0.00 9.28
CA ARG A 30 -12.20 -1.21 8.91
C ARG A 30 -11.73 -2.45 9.69
N GLY A 31 -11.05 -2.25 10.82
CA GLY A 31 -10.60 -3.34 11.69
C GLY A 31 -9.24 -3.93 11.34
N GLY A 32 -8.44 -3.29 10.49
CA GLY A 32 -7.08 -3.71 10.19
C GLY A 32 -6.14 -3.60 11.39
N SER A 33 -5.28 -4.61 11.58
CA SER A 33 -4.25 -4.62 12.62
C SER A 33 -3.01 -3.82 12.19
N SER A 34 -2.20 -3.37 13.14
CA SER A 34 -0.89 -2.76 12.83
C SER A 34 0.26 -3.78 12.86
N ASN A 35 -0.05 -5.06 12.70
CA ASN A 35 0.95 -6.12 12.58
C ASN A 35 1.63 -6.04 11.21
N ILE A 36 2.89 -6.49 11.12
CA ILE A 36 3.68 -6.41 9.89
C ILE A 36 3.00 -7.07 8.68
N GLU A 37 2.21 -8.11 8.90
CA GLU A 37 1.44 -8.83 7.88
C GLU A 37 0.35 -7.98 7.22
N ASN A 38 -0.15 -6.94 7.90
CA ASN A 38 -1.14 -6.00 7.36
C ASN A 38 -0.51 -4.69 6.87
N LEU A 39 0.82 -4.59 6.83
CA LEU A 39 1.53 -3.39 6.39
C LEU A 39 2.17 -3.60 5.01
N GLN A 40 2.14 -2.56 4.19
CA GLN A 40 2.77 -2.52 2.87
C GLN A 40 3.41 -1.16 2.61
N LEU A 41 4.45 -1.12 1.77
CA LEU A 41 5.06 0.15 1.35
C LEU A 41 4.50 0.61 0.02
N LEU A 42 4.01 1.85 0.01
CA LEU A 42 3.43 2.48 -1.17
C LEU A 42 4.16 3.78 -1.51
N CYS A 43 4.22 4.11 -2.80
CA CYS A 43 4.60 5.45 -3.20
C CYS A 43 3.53 6.47 -2.76
N PRO A 44 3.88 7.75 -2.59
CA PRO A 44 2.93 8.78 -2.16
C PRO A 44 1.66 8.84 -3.01
N PHE A 45 1.80 8.71 -4.33
CA PHE A 45 0.67 8.72 -5.27
C PHE A 45 -0.32 7.57 -5.02
N CYS A 46 0.19 6.33 -4.94
CA CYS A 46 -0.66 5.15 -4.72
C CYS A 46 -1.31 5.17 -3.34
N ASN A 47 -0.58 5.59 -2.31
CA ASN A 47 -1.11 5.74 -0.95
C ASN A 47 -2.31 6.71 -0.91
N LEU A 48 -2.15 7.90 -1.50
CA LEU A 48 -3.22 8.91 -1.57
C LEU A 48 -4.43 8.43 -2.38
N SER A 49 -4.20 7.71 -3.48
CA SER A 49 -5.27 7.18 -4.33
C SER A 49 -6.06 6.03 -3.65
N LYS A 50 -5.37 5.19 -2.88
CA LYS A 50 -5.99 4.13 -2.07
C LYS A 50 -6.87 4.73 -0.99
N GLY A 51 -6.32 5.59 -0.13
CA GLY A 51 -7.05 6.16 1.00
C GLY A 51 -7.61 5.08 1.92
N ALA A 52 -8.88 5.21 2.32
CA ALA A 52 -9.56 4.25 3.22
C ALA A 52 -10.13 3.00 2.52
N LYS A 53 -9.68 2.69 1.30
CA LYS A 53 -10.09 1.48 0.58
C LYS A 53 -9.28 0.27 1.06
N THR A 54 -9.88 -0.91 1.01
CA THR A 54 -9.12 -2.16 1.16
C THR A 54 -8.23 -2.38 -0.07
N HIS A 55 -7.32 -3.34 0.03
CA HIS A 55 -6.49 -3.76 -1.09
C HIS A 55 -7.33 -4.17 -2.31
N GLU A 56 -8.36 -4.99 -2.12
CA GLU A 56 -9.23 -5.49 -3.18
C GLU A 56 -10.02 -4.37 -3.85
N GLU A 57 -10.62 -3.47 -3.05
CA GLU A 57 -11.37 -2.31 -3.57
C GLU A 57 -10.48 -1.40 -4.41
N PHE A 58 -9.23 -1.21 -3.99
CA PHE A 58 -8.29 -0.40 -4.75
C PHE A 58 -7.87 -1.05 -6.07
N LEU A 59 -7.63 -2.37 -6.09
CA LEU A 59 -7.31 -3.10 -7.31
C LEU A 59 -8.46 -3.07 -8.32
N ILE A 60 -9.70 -3.30 -7.87
CA ILE A 60 -10.89 -3.22 -8.74
C ILE A 60 -10.98 -1.83 -9.38
N LYS A 61 -10.84 -0.76 -8.58
CA LYS A 61 -10.89 0.61 -9.08
C LYS A 61 -9.78 0.93 -10.08
N ARG A 62 -8.57 0.40 -9.87
CA ARG A 62 -7.40 0.68 -10.73
C ARG A 62 -7.48 -0.04 -12.09
N ASN A 63 -8.20 -1.15 -12.16
CA ASN A 63 -8.38 -1.96 -13.36
C ASN A 63 -9.70 -1.65 -14.12
N SER A 64 -10.50 -0.73 -13.60
CA SER A 64 -11.71 -0.21 -14.25
C SER A 64 -11.38 1.05 -15.05
#